data_AF-A0A842SJV0-F1
#
_entry.id   AF-A0A842SJV0-F1
#
_cell.length_a   1.000
_cell.length_b   1.000
_cell.length_c   1.000
_cell.angle_alpha   90.00
_cell.angle_beta   90.00
_cell.angle_gamma   90.00
#
_symmetry.space_group_name_H-M   'P 1'
#
loop_
_entity.id
_entity.type
_entity.pdbx_description
1 polymer ?
#
loop_
_entity_poly.entity_id
_entity_poly.type
_entity_poly.pdbx_seq_one_letter_code
_entity_poly.pdbx_strand_id
1 'polypeptide(L)' 'MANKKLREAVHGALTSVTFLFVVTGLGISDFRLIERLTIGILTKERSFWIHSNLVEVFAFLLFLHIYLKVWPQIKNKQK' A
#
# COMPACT_ATOMS: atom_id res chain seq x y z
N MET A 1 23.38 8.64 7.23
CA MET A 1 22.29 8.14 8.11
C MET A 1 20.88 8.41 7.56
N ALA A 2 20.61 9.53 6.90
CA ALA A 2 19.29 9.89 6.37
C ALA A 2 18.67 8.85 5.40
N ASN A 3 19.46 8.28 4.47
CA ASN A 3 18.94 7.29 3.50
C ASN A 3 18.44 5.99 4.13
N LYS A 4 18.98 5.58 5.30
CA LYS A 4 18.58 4.33 5.96
C LYS A 4 17.21 4.50 6.64
N LYS A 5 17.03 5.61 7.35
CA LYS A 5 15.74 5.99 7.96
C LYS A 5 14.65 6.23 6.91
N LEU A 6 14.98 6.91 5.80
CA LEU A 6 14.03 7.12 4.70
C LEU A 6 13.59 5.78 4.09
N ARG A 7 14.51 4.85 3.88
CA ARG A 7 14.20 3.53 3.32
C ARG A 7 13.33 2.69 4.25
N GLU A 8 13.57 2.74 5.55
CA GLU A 8 12.74 2.09 6.58
C GLU A 8 11.34 2.72 6.64
N ALA A 9 11.24 4.05 6.57
CA ALA A 9 9.98 4.77 6.53
C ALA A 9 9.16 4.42 5.28
N VAL A 10 9.78 4.42 4.09
CA VAL A 10 9.12 4.03 2.83
C VAL A 10 8.66 2.58 2.87
N HIS A 11 9.46 1.69 3.47
CA HIS A 11 9.07 0.29 3.64
C HIS A 11 7.87 0.13 4.58
N GLY A 12 7.89 0.79 5.74
CA GLY A 12 6.75 0.78 6.68
C GLY A 12 5.49 1.39 6.07
N ALA A 13 5.62 2.52 5.37
CA ALA A 13 4.51 3.17 4.68
C ALA A 13 3.91 2.26 3.60
N LEU A 14 4.76 1.65 2.76
CA LEU A 14 4.30 0.72 1.73
C LEU A 14 3.56 -0.47 2.34
N THR A 15 4.07 -1.05 3.43
CA THR A 15 3.40 -2.16 4.14
C THR A 15 2.01 -1.75 4.65
N SER A 16 1.90 -0.60 5.31
CA SER A 16 0.61 -0.09 5.80
C SER A 16 -0.38 0.18 4.68
N VAL A 17 0.07 0.80 3.57
CA VAL A 17 -0.79 1.05 2.40
C VAL A 17 -1.19 -0.25 1.73
N THR A 18 -0.30 -1.25 1.64
CA THR A 18 -0.63 -2.59 1.11
C THR A 18 -1.74 -3.22 1.94
N PHE A 19 -1.65 -3.15 3.27
CA PHE A 19 -2.67 -3.70 4.15
C PHE A 19 -4.03 -3.03 3.94
N LEU A 20 -4.06 -1.70 3.90
CA LEU A 20 -5.28 -0.93 3.60
C LEU A 20 -5.84 -1.25 2.21
N PHE A 21 -4.96 -1.44 1.22
CA PHE A 21 -5.34 -1.81 -0.14
C PHE A 21 -6.05 -3.17 -0.18
N VAL A 22 -5.54 -4.15 0.56
CA VAL A 22 -6.17 -5.47 0.68
C VAL A 22 -7.51 -5.37 1.40
N VAL A 23 -7.58 -4.70 2.55
CA VAL A 23 -8.83 -4.53 3.31
C VAL A 23 -9.91 -3.84 2.48
N THR A 24 -9.55 -2.80 1.74
CA THR A 24 -10.50 -2.11 0.85
C THR A 24 -10.89 -2.94 -0.37
N GLY A 25 -9.97 -3.73 -0.93
CA GLY A 25 -10.27 -4.69 -1.99
C GLY A 25 -11.23 -5.80 -1.54
N LEU A 26 -11.07 -6.28 -0.30
CA LEU A 26 -12.03 -7.19 0.35
C LEU A 26 -13.37 -6.50 0.59
N GLY A 27 -13.36 -5.21 0.96
CA GLY A 27 -14.58 -4.41 1.11
C GLY A 27 -15.36 -4.23 -0.20
N ILE A 28 -14.70 -4.33 -1.35
CA ILE A 28 -15.35 -4.32 -2.67
C ILE A 28 -15.90 -5.70 -3.04
N SER A 29 -15.09 -6.74 -2.83
CA SER A 29 -15.40 -8.12 -3.24
C SER A 29 -16.45 -8.75 -2.34
N ASP A 30 -16.28 -8.66 -1.03
CA ASP A 30 -17.14 -9.24 0.01
C ASP A 30 -17.70 -8.14 0.93
N PHE A 31 -18.36 -7.15 0.32
CA PHE A 31 -18.85 -5.97 1.03
C PHE A 31 -19.75 -6.32 2.22
N ARG A 32 -20.60 -7.35 2.15
CA ARG A 32 -21.49 -7.72 3.27
C ARG A 32 -20.74 -8.20 4.51
N LEU A 33 -19.61 -8.88 4.33
CA LEU A 33 -18.79 -9.39 5.44
C LEU A 33 -17.99 -8.26 6.06
N ILE A 34 -17.34 -7.44 5.23
CA ILE A 34 -16.55 -6.30 5.68
C ILE A 34 -17.43 -5.20 6.28
N GLU A 35 -18.59 -4.93 5.72
CA GLU A 35 -19.56 -3.96 6.25
C GLU A 35 -20.06 -4.39 7.63
N ARG A 36 -20.32 -5.69 7.87
CA ARG A 36 -20.63 -6.20 9.22
C ARG A 36 -19.45 -6.08 10.18
N LEU A 37 -18.23 -6.44 9.74
CA LEU A 37 -17.03 -6.33 10.57
C LEU A 37 -16.68 -4.88 10.93
N THR A 38 -16.97 -3.95 10.03
CA THR A 38 -16.71 -2.52 10.19
C THR A 38 -17.93 -1.76 10.72
N ILE A 39 -18.99 -2.45 11.14
CA ILE A 39 -20.20 -1.84 11.73
C ILE A 39 -20.81 -0.78 10.78
N GLY A 40 -20.78 -1.03 9.48
CA GLY A 40 -21.29 -0.13 8.44
C GLY A 40 -20.36 1.03 8.08
N ILE A 41 -19.16 1.14 8.67
CA ILE A 41 -18.20 2.21 8.34
C ILE A 41 -17.67 2.04 6.91
N LEU A 42 -17.38 0.80 6.52
CA LEU A 42 -16.81 0.48 5.22
C LEU A 42 -17.85 -0.20 4.32
N THR A 43 -18.71 0.63 3.71
CA THR A 43 -19.68 0.18 2.69
C THR A 43 -18.97 -0.12 1.37
N LYS A 44 -19.66 -0.80 0.43
CA LYS A 44 -19.10 -1.11 -0.89
C LYS A 44 -18.63 0.13 -1.64
N GLU A 45 -19.44 1.19 -1.68
CA GLU A 45 -19.12 2.44 -2.36
C GLU A 45 -17.91 3.15 -1.73
N ARG A 46 -17.88 3.23 -0.40
CA ARG A 46 -16.73 3.78 0.35
C ARG A 46 -15.47 2.98 0.07
N SER A 47 -15.56 1.66 0.11
CA SER A 47 -14.44 0.75 -0.19
C SER A 47 -13.92 0.99 -1.59
N PHE A 48 -14.80 1.11 -2.58
CA PHE A 48 -14.42 1.39 -3.97
C PHE A 48 -13.74 2.74 -4.12
N TRP A 49 -14.30 3.81 -3.55
CA TRP A 49 -13.72 5.15 -3.62
C TRP A 49 -12.34 5.21 -2.94
N ILE A 50 -12.22 4.62 -1.75
CA ILE A 50 -10.95 4.56 -1.03
C ILE A 50 -9.93 3.72 -1.81
N HIS A 51 -10.33 2.54 -2.30
CA HIS A 51 -9.43 1.64 -3.03
C HIS A 51 -8.92 2.28 -4.33
N SER A 52 -9.80 2.87 -5.14
CA SER A 52 -9.41 3.54 -6.39
C SER A 52 -8.41 4.67 -6.14
N ASN A 53 -8.59 5.47 -5.10
CA ASN A 53 -7.63 6.52 -4.74
C ASN A 53 -6.33 5.94 -4.15
N LEU A 54 -6.42 4.84 -3.39
CA LEU A 54 -5.25 4.14 -2.86
C LEU A 54 -4.39 3.50 -3.94
N VAL A 55 -4.94 3.11 -5.10
CA VAL A 55 -4.14 2.56 -6.22
C VAL A 55 -3.03 3.53 -6.62
N GLU A 56 -3.36 4.81 -6.78
CA GLU A 56 -2.40 5.82 -7.22
C GLU A 56 -1.29 6.03 -6.18
N VAL A 57 -1.69 6.17 -4.90
CA VAL A 57 -0.76 6.31 -3.78
C VAL A 57 0.13 5.07 -3.62
N PHE A 58 -0.44 3.88 -3.77
CA PHE A 58 0.27 2.61 -3.69
C PHE A 58 1.29 2.47 -4.83
N ALA A 59 0.88 2.76 -6.07
CA ALA A 59 1.77 2.72 -7.22
C ALA A 59 2.96 3.67 -7.04
N PHE A 60 2.71 4.91 -6.60
CA PHE A 60 3.77 5.88 -6.33
C PHE A 60 4.76 5.39 -5.25
N LEU A 61 4.26 4.90 -4.12
CA LEU A 61 5.08 4.35 -3.04
C LEU A 61 5.88 3.12 -3.48
N LEU A 62 5.29 2.26 -4.32
CA LEU A 62 5.96 1.07 -4.85
C LEU A 62 7.12 1.47 -5.76
N PHE A 63 6.91 2.41 -6.68
CA PHE A 63 7.98 2.97 -7.51
C PHE A 63 9.11 3.54 -6.67
N LEU A 64 8.77 4.34 -5.66
CA LEU A 64 9.76 4.93 -4.75
C LEU A 64 10.53 3.85 -3.97
N HIS A 65 9.85 2.79 -3.52
CA HIS A 65 10.48 1.67 -2.83
C HIS A 65 11.47 0.92 -3.73
N ILE A 66 11.08 0.63 -4.98
CA ILE A 66 11.94 -0.04 -5.96
C ILE A 66 13.17 0.82 -6.26
N TYR A 67 12.98 2.11 -6.51
CA TYR A 67 14.08 3.04 -6.79
C TYR A 67 15.07 3.13 -5.62
N LEU A 68 14.59 3.25 -4.38
CA LEU A 68 15.46 3.41 -3.21
C LEU A 68 16.10 2.11 -2.72
N LYS A 69 15.48 0.96 -2.94
CA LYS A 69 15.96 -0.34 -2.40
C LYS A 69 16.54 -1.25 -3.47
N VAL A 70 15.82 -1.46 -4.57
CA VAL A 70 16.17 -2.45 -5.59
C VAL A 70 17.29 -1.93 -6.49
N TRP A 71 17.19 -0.69 -6.98
CA TRP A 71 18.19 -0.10 -7.86
C TRP A 71 19.64 -0.13 -7.31
N PRO A 72 19.93 0.30 -6.06
CA PRO A 72 21.28 0.22 -5.52
C PRO A 72 21.76 -1.23 -5.29
N GLN A 73 20.85 -2.17 -5.02
CA GLN A 73 21.23 -3.58 -4.86
C GLN A 73 21.62 -4.24 -6.19
N ILE A 74 20.95 -3.89 -7.29
CA ILE A 74 21.31 -4.36 -8.63
C ILE A 74 22.71 -3.84 -9.02
N LYS A 75 22.98 -2.55 -8.77
CA LYS A 75 24.29 -1.95 -9.08
C LYS A 75 25.45 -2.58 -8.29
N ASN A 76 25.21 -2.95 -7.03
CA ASN A 76 26.25 -3.57 -6.20
C ASN A 76 26.49 -5.06 -6.52
N LYS A 77 25.53 -5.77 -7.12
CA LYS A 77 25.73 -7.17 -7.56
C LYS A 77 26.48 -7.28 -8.90
N GLN A 78 26.56 -6.20 -9.66
CA GLN A 78 27.24 -6.12 -10.97
C GLN A 78 28.70 -5.64 -10.85
N LYS A 79 29.17 -5.39 -9.63
CA LYS A 79 30.55 -5.01 -9.30
C LYS A 79 31.22 -6.18 -8.58
#